data_AF-A0A0S8HVG7-F1
#
_entry.id   AF-A0A0S8HVG7-F1
#
_cell.length_a   1.000
_cell.length_b   1.000
_cell.length_c   1.000
_cell.angle_alpha   90.00
_cell.angle_beta   90.00
_cell.angle_gamma   90.00
#
_symmetry.space_group_name_H-M   'P 1'
#
loop_
_entity.id
_entity.type
_entity.pdbx_description
1 polymer ?
#
loop_
_entity_poly.entity_id
_entity_poly.type
_entity_poly.pdbx_seq_one_letter_code
_entity_poly.pdbx_strand_id
1 'polypeptide(L)'
;MNEVMAGLIGLVLVLALFFTGIELGFAMAVVGFLGFSYVVSFKAALNLLAKDFFEVLSSYGFTVIPLFIFMGQIAFNAGIAKRLY
;
A
#
# COMPACT_ATOMS: atom_id res chain seq x y z
N MET A 1 -11.69 25.03 -10.27
CA MET A 1 -12.71 24.36 -9.44
C MET A 1 -12.42 24.67 -7.98
N ASN A 2 -13.43 24.90 -7.14
CA ASN A 2 -13.20 25.00 -5.69
C ASN A 2 -12.68 23.64 -5.18
N GLU A 3 -11.67 23.62 -4.32
CA GLU A 3 -10.99 22.40 -3.85
C GLU A 3 -11.99 21.44 -3.18
N VAL A 4 -12.97 22.02 -2.47
CA VAL A 4 -14.08 21.28 -1.85
C VAL A 4 -14.93 20.55 -2.88
N MET A 5 -15.17 21.15 -4.05
CA MET A 5 -15.99 20.55 -5.10
C MET A 5 -15.25 19.40 -5.80
N ALA A 6 -13.94 19.54 -5.99
CA ALA A 6 -13.09 18.45 -6.48
C ALA A 6 -13.08 17.26 -5.51
N GLY A 7 -12.99 17.53 -4.20
CA GLY A 7 -13.11 16.51 -3.15
C GLY A 7 -14.47 15.81 -3.13
N LEU A 8 -15.57 16.55 -3.30
CA LEU A 8 -16.93 15.99 -3.36
C LEU A 8 -17.10 15.04 -4.55
N ILE A 9 -16.59 15.43 -5.73
CA ILE A 9 -16.63 14.60 -6.94
C ILE A 9 -15.79 13.32 -6.74
N GLY A 10 -14.60 13.44 -6.14
CA GLY A 10 -13.76 12.29 -5.81
C GLY A 10 -14.44 11.30 -4.86
N LEU A 11 -15.13 11.81 -3.82
CA LEU A 11 -15.88 10.97 -2.89
C LEU A 11 -17.01 10.19 -3.60
N VAL A 12 -17.80 10.89 -4.42
CA VAL A 12 -18.89 10.26 -5.18
C VAL A 12 -18.34 9.21 -6.17
N LEU A 13 -17.19 9.49 -6.80
CA LEU A 13 -16.53 8.54 -7.70
C LEU A 13 -16.07 7.27 -6.99
N VAL A 14 -15.44 7.37 -5.81
CA VAL A 14 -15.03 6.18 -5.03
C VAL A 14 -16.24 5.36 -4.62
N LEU A 15 -17.31 6.02 -4.17
CA LEU A 15 -18.56 5.34 -3.81
C LEU A 15 -19.22 4.66 -5.02
N ALA A 16 -19.20 5.30 -6.19
CA ALA A 16 -19.70 4.70 -7.43
C ALA A 16 -18.86 3.47 -7.84
N LEU A 17 -17.53 3.55 -7.74
CA LEU A 17 -16.61 2.45 -8.03
C LEU A 17 -16.81 1.28 -7.05
N PHE A 18 -17.18 1.53 -5.81
CA PHE A 18 -17.45 0.46 -4.85
C PHE A 18 -18.58 -0.49 -5.33
N PHE A 19 -19.57 0.02 -6.08
CA PHE A 19 -20.64 -0.81 -6.64
C PHE A 19 -20.19 -1.73 -7.78
N THR A 20 -19.03 -1.51 -8.40
CA THR A 20 -18.54 -2.34 -9.51
C THR A 20 -17.89 -3.64 -9.03
N GLY A 21 -17.72 -3.81 -7.71
CA GLY A 21 -17.10 -5.01 -7.11
C GLY A 21 -15.58 -5.02 -7.16
N ILE A 22 -14.94 -3.92 -7.58
CA ILE A 22 -13.49 -3.75 -7.43
C ILE A 22 -13.12 -3.59 -5.95
N GLU A 23 -11.97 -4.13 -5.53
CA GLU A 23 -11.50 -3.93 -4.16
C GLU A 23 -11.33 -2.44 -3.86
N LEU A 24 -11.77 -2.02 -2.67
CA LEU A 24 -11.78 -0.61 -2.26
C LEU A 24 -10.40 0.04 -2.37
N GLY A 25 -9.32 -0.71 -2.09
CA GLY A 25 -7.94 -0.22 -2.20
C GLY A 25 -7.57 0.22 -3.62
N PHE A 26 -7.94 -0.54 -4.64
CA PHE A 26 -7.68 -0.17 -6.04
C PHE A 26 -8.51 1.06 -6.45
N ALA A 27 -9.77 1.12 -6.04
CA ALA A 27 -10.60 2.30 -6.29
C ALA A 27 -10.01 3.57 -5.64
N MET A 28 -9.55 3.46 -4.38
CA MET A 28 -8.90 4.56 -3.66
C MET A 28 -7.59 4.99 -4.33
N ALA A 29 -6.77 4.05 -4.79
CA ALA A 29 -5.52 4.36 -5.48
C ALA A 29 -5.76 5.14 -6.78
N VAL A 30 -6.71 4.70 -7.61
CA VAL A 30 -7.02 5.35 -8.90
C VAL A 30 -7.64 6.72 -8.71
N VAL A 31 -8.69 6.83 -7.86
CA VAL A 31 -9.37 8.11 -7.66
C VAL A 31 -8.49 9.09 -6.91
N GLY A 32 -7.72 8.63 -5.92
CA GLY A 32 -6.74 9.44 -5.20
C GLY A 32 -5.65 9.99 -6.13
N PHE A 33 -5.10 9.15 -7.01
CA PHE A 33 -4.11 9.56 -8.00
C PHE A 33 -4.66 10.60 -8.98
N LEU A 34 -5.84 10.35 -9.56
CA LEU A 34 -6.47 11.27 -10.51
C LEU A 34 -6.85 12.60 -9.86
N GLY A 35 -7.40 12.56 -8.64
CA GLY A 35 -7.76 13.75 -7.87
C GLY A 35 -6.53 14.59 -7.50
N PHE A 36 -5.46 13.94 -7.01
CA PHE A 36 -4.23 14.63 -6.64
C PHE A 36 -3.49 15.20 -7.87
N SER A 37 -3.54 14.49 -9.00
CA SER A 37 -2.99 14.97 -10.28
C SER A 37 -3.74 16.22 -10.78
N TYR A 38 -5.05 16.31 -10.55
CA TYR A 38 -5.86 17.44 -10.97
C TYR A 38 -5.69 18.67 -10.08
N VAL A 39 -5.54 18.48 -8.76
CA VAL A 39 -5.41 19.57 -7.79
C VAL A 39 -3.99 20.15 -7.74
N VAL A 40 -2.96 19.30 -7.77
CA VAL A 40 -1.57 19.73 -7.57
C VAL A 40 -0.78 19.70 -8.89
N SER A 41 -0.42 18.50 -9.35
CA SER A 41 0.20 18.25 -10.65
C SER A 41 0.40 16.76 -10.87
N PHE A 42 0.52 16.34 -12.12
CA PHE A 42 0.81 14.95 -12.48
C PHE A 42 2.14 14.44 -11.88
N LYS A 43 3.19 15.28 -11.88
CA LYS A 43 4.49 14.93 -11.31
C LYS A 43 4.43 14.75 -9.79
N ALA A 44 3.64 15.58 -9.10
CA ALA A 44 3.44 15.43 -7.66
C ALA A 44 2.66 14.14 -7.33
N ALA A 45 1.63 13.82 -8.11
CA ALA A 45 0.85 12.58 -7.93
C ALA A 45 1.71 11.32 -8.13
N LEU A 46 2.58 11.31 -9.16
CA LEU A 46 3.52 10.19 -9.38
C LEU A 46 4.52 10.03 -8.23
N ASN A 47 5.08 11.14 -7.73
CA ASN A 47 5.99 11.09 -6.59
C ASN A 47 5.29 10.60 -5.31
N LEU A 48 4.05 11.02 -5.08
CA LEU A 48 3.25 10.56 -3.94
C LEU A 48 3.01 9.05 -4.03
N LEU A 49 2.60 8.55 -5.20
CA LEU A 49 2.41 7.12 -5.43
C LEU A 49 3.71 6.33 -5.18
N ALA A 50 4.84 6.79 -5.73
CA ALA A 50 6.14 6.13 -5.51
C ALA A 50 6.52 6.08 -4.01
N LYS A 51 6.25 7.17 -3.29
CA LYS A 51 6.51 7.24 -1.84
C LYS A 51 5.64 6.27 -1.06
N ASP A 52 4.33 6.24 -1.34
CA ASP A 52 3.38 5.36 -0.66
C ASP A 52 3.77 3.88 -0.83
N PHE A 53 4.14 3.48 -2.05
CA PHE A 53 4.64 2.13 -2.32
C PHE A 53 5.91 1.81 -1.53
N PHE A 54 6.88 2.73 -1.50
CA PHE A 54 8.12 2.53 -0.76
C PHE A 54 7.89 2.43 0.75
N GLU A 55 6.96 3.22 1.29
CA GLU A 55 6.59 3.22 2.70
C GLU A 55 5.96 1.88 3.12
N VAL A 56 5.04 1.35 2.30
CA VAL A 56 4.45 0.02 2.54
C VAL A 56 5.51 -1.07 2.52
N LEU A 57 6.39 -1.08 1.53
CA LEU A 57 7.47 -2.09 1.43
C LEU A 57 8.52 -1.97 2.54
N SER A 58 8.74 -0.75 3.03
CA SER A 58 9.66 -0.47 4.14
C SER A 58 9.01 -0.64 5.52
N SER A 59 7.77 -1.13 5.57
CA SER A 59 7.09 -1.40 6.83
C SER A 59 7.80 -2.49 7.63
N TYR A 60 7.94 -2.27 8.94
CA TYR A 60 8.48 -3.25 9.88
C TYR A 60 7.77 -4.60 9.80
N GLY A 61 6.47 -4.63 9.47
CA GLY A 61 5.73 -5.89 9.35
C GLY A 61 6.31 -6.83 8.29
N PHE A 62 6.77 -6.27 7.15
CA PHE A 62 7.35 -7.07 6.08
C PHE A 62 8.75 -7.56 6.39
N THR A 63 9.49 -6.94 7.31
CA THR A 63 10.83 -7.40 7.71
C THR A 63 10.77 -8.58 8.70
N VAL A 64 9.66 -8.73 9.44
CA VAL A 64 9.46 -9.85 10.37
C VAL A 64 9.45 -11.19 9.63
N ILE A 65 8.85 -11.26 8.44
CA ILE A 65 8.69 -12.52 7.68
C ILE A 65 10.06 -13.10 7.26
N PRO A 66 10.96 -12.38 6.57
CA PRO A 66 12.29 -12.88 6.25
C PRO A 66 13.13 -13.21 7.48
N LEU A 67 13.07 -12.38 8.54
CA LEU A 67 13.82 -12.63 9.76
C LEU A 67 13.37 -13.89 10.50
N PHE A 68 12.07 -14.16 10.52
CA PHE A 68 11.51 -15.39 11.09
C PHE A 68 11.99 -16.63 10.31
N ILE A 69 11.94 -16.57 8.97
CA ILE A 69 12.47 -17.64 8.11
C ILE A 69 13.97 -17.84 8.36
N PHE A 70 14.74 -16.76 8.43
CA PHE A 70 16.18 -16.79 8.68
C PHE A 70 16.52 -17.40 10.05
N MET A 71 15.81 -17.00 11.11
CA MET A 71 15.92 -17.62 12.44
C MET A 71 15.66 -19.12 12.37
N GLY A 72 14.61 -19.56 11.66
CA GLY A 72 14.31 -20.97 11.47
C GLY A 72 15.46 -21.73 10.79
N GLN A 73 16.07 -21.14 9.76
CA GLN A 73 17.24 -21.73 9.09
C GLN A 73 18.48 -21.81 10.00
N ILE A 74 18.72 -20.80 10.83
CA ILE A 74 19.80 -20.84 11.84
C ILE A 74 19.54 -21.96 12.84
N ALA A 75 18.33 -22.06 13.39
CA ALA A 75 17.99 -23.08 14.39
C ALA A 75 18.11 -24.52 13.83
N PHE A 76 17.77 -24.72 12.55
CA PHE A 76 17.96 -25.99 11.86
C PHE A 76 19.44 -26.34 11.67
N ASN A 77 20.25 -25.41 11.14
CA ASN A 77 21.68 -25.66 10.89
C ASN A 77 22.52 -25.74 12.19
N ALA A 78 22.12 -25.04 13.25
CA ALA A 78 22.76 -25.11 14.56
C ALA A 78 22.45 -26.41 15.33
N GLY A 79 21.63 -27.31 14.76
CA GLY A 79 21.28 -28.58 15.39
C GLY A 79 20.36 -28.45 16.61
N ILE A 80 19.81 -27.27 16.88
CA ILE A 80 18.83 -27.04 17.96
C ILE A 80 17.57 -27.85 17.67
N ALA A 81 17.11 -27.85 16.41
CA ALA A 81 15.96 -28.65 15.96
C ALA A 81 16.18 -30.17 16.16
N LYS A 82 17.44 -30.63 16.13
CA LYS A 82 17.82 -32.05 16.25
C LYS A 82 18.09 -32.48 17.70
N ARG A 83 18.26 -31.53 18.63
CA ARG A 83 18.42 -31.76 20.07
C ARG A 83 17.10 -31.70 20.85
N LEU A 84 16.02 -31.26 20.19
CA LEU A 84 14.68 -31.16 20.77
C LEU A 84 13.86 -32.46 20.60
N TYR A 85 14.37 -33.41 19.82
CA TYR A 85 13.91 -34.79 19.67
C TYR A 85 15.05 -35.74 20.06
#